data_AF-A0A842HCD6-F1
#
_entry.id   AF-A0A842HCD6-F1
#
_cell.length_a   1.000
_cell.length_b   1.000
_cell.length_c   1.000
_cell.angle_alpha   90.00
_cell.angle_beta   90.00
_cell.angle_gamma   90.00
#
_symmetry.space_group_name_H-M   'P 1'
#
loop_
_entity.id
_entity.type
_entity.pdbx_description
1 polymer ?
#
loop_
_entity_poly.entity_id
_entity_poly.type
_entity_poly.pdbx_seq_one_letter_code
_entity_poly.pdbx_strand_id
1 'polypeptide(L)'
;MPIFTTVESKTTAGKCFHAAVFVLLSLGAVTMLYPLLLLVSGSFRSELDENELGLVPRYFYDGDALYRKFLEYKYEQRVGDLNAAHLSRDYSFAQAAPPSAGSETAARDLRAFVLEADLPAHWQALGGSSGLLTIPRNLRELRGRVRARFDGDVTAYARDTGTAVGSWTQLTMPPPEWLSTRYDYTPNALHGEYTRLLREAPPAQRRLVSLSGMFLTQVVFPRYGSLERLNETLGLDLGSYGEFRLPQRVPSEEQAAFREAWVAFVSRELNPSFVVLEGVPAEDYQGFLATRYGGDIAALNREWGSDFAAFAGVLLPDGDYLSGAARRDYGEFLLAVGPEHWLLTGPEYAWTDWLRKKYGTPEALSREYDGVYPNFEYAWLPQSGLEALYVREHAGALRWQFATRNFVNVIDAIAFEGRVLRNTVIFCALSVLAAVLVNPLAAYALSRFRLPGGYKVLFLMMAVMAFPPMVTTIPVFLMLQKLSLMNTFAGLLLPTVANGYLIFLLKGFFDSLPRELYEAAQLEGASEARMFFTITMALSKPILAVVALSAFNAAYTLFLFAIIVAPEQEMWLLPVWLYQYRETVSSGGVYASVLLAAIPPLLVFIFAQKIILRGIVVPTEK
;
A
#
# COMPACT_ATOMS: atom_id res chain seq x y z
N MET A 1 51.05 2.16 11.80
CA MET A 1 52.19 1.31 11.40
C MET A 1 51.64 0.11 10.63
N PRO A 2 52.20 -0.27 9.47
CA PRO A 2 51.79 -1.50 8.79
C PRO A 2 52.15 -2.72 9.65
N ILE A 3 51.29 -3.75 9.64
CA ILE A 3 51.45 -4.99 10.43
C ILE A 3 52.67 -5.81 9.95
N PHE A 4 53.11 -5.61 8.71
CA PHE A 4 54.31 -6.20 8.14
C PHE A 4 55.22 -5.15 7.53
N THR A 5 56.52 -5.44 7.53
CA THR A 5 57.49 -4.67 6.76
C THR A 5 57.30 -4.91 5.25
N THR A 6 57.75 -3.97 4.41
CA THR A 6 57.66 -4.08 2.95
C THR A 6 58.37 -5.33 2.40
N VAL A 7 59.34 -5.87 3.13
CA VAL A 7 60.08 -7.09 2.77
C VAL A 7 59.26 -8.36 3.07
N GLU A 8 58.64 -8.45 4.26
CA GLU A 8 57.82 -9.61 4.65
C GLU A 8 56.57 -9.78 3.78
N SER A 9 55.98 -8.68 3.32
CA SER A 9 54.81 -8.70 2.41
C SER A 9 55.08 -9.39 1.06
N LYS A 10 56.35 -9.50 0.64
CA LYS A 10 56.74 -10.14 -0.63
C LYS A 10 56.97 -11.65 -0.50
N THR A 11 57.12 -12.18 0.72
CA THR A 11 57.30 -13.61 0.98
C THR A 11 56.01 -14.39 0.70
N THR A 12 56.12 -15.69 0.43
CA THR A 12 54.95 -16.56 0.22
C THR A 12 54.01 -16.56 1.43
N ALA A 13 54.57 -16.54 2.65
CA ALA A 13 53.79 -16.42 3.88
C ALA A 13 53.04 -15.08 3.99
N GLY A 14 53.70 -13.96 3.68
CA GLY A 14 53.07 -12.64 3.66
C GLY A 14 51.95 -12.52 2.62
N LYS A 15 52.16 -13.08 1.42
CA LYS A 15 51.12 -13.15 0.38
C LYS A 15 49.94 -14.00 0.80
N CYS A 16 50.17 -15.18 1.40
CA CYS A 16 49.11 -16.03 1.93
C CYS A 16 48.32 -15.35 3.05
N PHE A 17 49.00 -14.62 3.96
CA PHE A 17 48.33 -13.88 5.02
C PHE A 17 47.44 -12.76 4.45
N HIS A 18 47.94 -11.95 3.50
CA HIS A 18 47.13 -10.93 2.85
C HIS A 18 45.93 -11.54 2.11
N ALA A 19 46.12 -12.66 1.41
CA ALA A 19 45.03 -13.38 0.77
C ALA A 19 43.98 -13.84 1.79
N ALA A 20 44.41 -14.39 2.94
CA ALA A 20 43.51 -14.79 4.02
C ALA A 20 42.72 -13.59 4.59
N VAL A 21 43.38 -12.45 4.80
CA VAL A 21 42.72 -11.21 5.24
C VAL A 21 41.69 -10.74 4.20
N PHE A 22 42.02 -10.73 2.91
CA PHE A 22 41.08 -10.35 1.86
C PHE A 22 39.89 -11.32 1.77
N VAL A 23 40.12 -12.62 1.93
CA VAL A 23 39.04 -13.62 1.98
C VAL A 23 38.13 -13.38 3.18
N LEU A 24 38.69 -13.15 4.37
CA LEU A 24 37.92 -12.84 5.58
C LEU A 24 37.11 -11.55 5.44
N LEU A 25 37.71 -10.48 4.91
CA LEU A 25 37.03 -9.22 4.65
C LEU A 25 35.94 -9.37 3.59
N SER A 26 36.18 -10.15 2.54
CA SER A 26 35.18 -10.41 1.49
C SER A 26 34.03 -11.24 2.04
N LEU A 27 34.30 -12.25 2.87
CA LEU A 27 33.28 -13.05 3.53
C LEU A 27 32.43 -12.17 4.47
N GLY A 28 33.07 -11.31 5.26
CA GLY A 28 32.38 -10.32 6.10
C GLY A 28 31.54 -9.33 5.29
N ALA A 29 32.02 -8.89 4.13
CA ALA A 29 31.24 -8.05 3.23
C ALA A 29 30.02 -8.79 2.67
N VAL A 30 30.17 -10.04 2.25
CA VAL A 30 29.07 -10.87 1.72
C VAL A 30 28.00 -11.12 2.79
N THR A 31 28.38 -11.39 4.04
CA THR A 31 27.43 -11.61 5.14
C THR A 31 26.64 -10.35 5.51
N MET A 32 27.17 -9.16 5.21
CA MET A 32 26.44 -7.88 5.36
C MET A 32 25.59 -7.53 4.14
N LEU A 33 26.09 -7.82 2.93
CA LEU A 33 25.41 -7.49 1.67
C LEU A 33 24.20 -8.40 1.42
N TYR A 34 24.27 -9.68 1.76
CA TYR A 34 23.19 -10.62 1.48
C TYR A 34 21.86 -10.25 2.20
N PRO A 35 21.83 -9.95 3.52
CA PRO A 35 20.63 -9.46 4.18
C PRO A 35 20.10 -8.14 3.59
N LEU A 36 21.00 -7.23 3.19
CA LEU A 36 20.61 -5.98 2.53
C LEU A 36 19.93 -6.25 1.19
N LEU A 37 20.48 -7.15 0.36
CA LEU A 37 19.88 -7.53 -0.91
C LEU A 37 18.54 -8.25 -0.72
N LEU A 38 18.40 -9.07 0.32
CA LEU A 38 17.11 -9.65 0.69
C LEU A 38 16.10 -8.59 1.12
N LEU A 39 16.52 -7.56 1.85
CA LEU A 39 15.66 -6.45 2.26
C LEU A 39 15.21 -5.62 1.04
N VAL A 40 16.11 -5.39 0.08
CA VAL A 40 15.77 -4.77 -1.22
C VAL A 40 14.79 -5.66 -1.99
N SER A 41 15.05 -6.96 -2.11
CA SER A 41 14.12 -7.91 -2.76
C SER A 41 12.75 -7.92 -2.09
N GLY A 42 12.73 -7.96 -0.75
CA GLY A 42 11.52 -7.94 0.07
C GLY A 42 10.68 -6.69 -0.17
N SER A 43 11.32 -5.53 -0.38
CA SER A 43 10.62 -4.27 -0.65
C SER A 43 9.79 -4.27 -1.95
N PHE A 44 10.05 -5.22 -2.86
CA PHE A 44 9.35 -5.38 -4.13
C PHE A 44 8.19 -6.40 -4.08
N ARG A 45 7.97 -7.02 -2.92
CA ARG A 45 6.99 -8.08 -2.71
C ARG A 45 5.66 -7.57 -2.18
N SER A 46 4.65 -8.41 -2.25
CA SER A 46 3.36 -8.32 -1.56
C SER A 46 3.09 -9.62 -0.83
N GLU A 47 1.92 -9.71 -0.21
CA GLU A 47 1.44 -10.89 0.51
C GLU A 47 1.37 -12.14 -0.39
N LEU A 48 1.25 -11.99 -1.71
CA LEU A 48 1.39 -13.10 -2.66
C LEU A 48 2.77 -13.78 -2.63
N ASP A 49 3.85 -13.01 -2.58
CA ASP A 49 5.22 -13.49 -2.78
C ASP A 49 6.15 -13.25 -1.58
N GLU A 50 5.62 -12.84 -0.42
CA GLU A 50 6.40 -12.50 0.78
C GLU A 50 7.21 -13.69 1.34
N ASN A 51 6.69 -14.91 1.18
CA ASN A 51 7.31 -16.14 1.67
C ASN A 51 8.42 -16.68 0.75
N GLU A 52 8.58 -16.13 -0.46
CA GLU A 52 9.71 -16.50 -1.32
C GLU A 52 11.01 -15.96 -0.69
N LEU A 53 12.18 -16.58 -0.88
CA LEU A 53 13.46 -16.05 -0.32
C LEU A 53 14.48 -15.68 -1.42
N GLY A 54 14.04 -15.62 -2.68
CA GLY A 54 14.90 -15.26 -3.81
C GLY A 54 15.36 -13.80 -3.79
N LEU A 55 16.60 -13.54 -4.21
CA LEU A 55 17.13 -12.18 -4.36
C LEU A 55 16.42 -11.37 -5.45
N VAL A 56 15.88 -12.06 -6.46
CA VAL A 56 15.09 -11.44 -7.54
C VAL A 56 13.70 -12.06 -7.47
N PRO A 57 12.64 -11.28 -7.20
CA PRO A 57 11.26 -11.78 -7.21
C PRO A 57 10.88 -12.38 -8.57
N ARG A 58 10.14 -13.50 -8.55
CA ARG A 58 9.83 -14.27 -9.78
C ARG A 58 9.16 -13.45 -10.86
N TYR A 59 8.25 -12.54 -10.49
CA TYR A 59 7.49 -11.71 -11.44
C TYR A 59 8.37 -10.82 -12.36
N PHE A 60 9.65 -10.61 -12.02
CA PHE A 60 10.58 -9.89 -12.89
C PHE A 60 10.93 -10.67 -14.17
N TYR A 61 10.91 -12.01 -14.13
CA TYR A 61 11.34 -12.86 -15.25
C TYR A 61 10.33 -13.94 -15.64
N ASP A 62 9.41 -14.30 -14.75
CA ASP A 62 8.35 -15.29 -14.95
C ASP A 62 7.01 -14.58 -15.25
N GLY A 63 6.46 -14.84 -16.44
CA GLY A 63 5.21 -14.22 -16.90
C GLY A 63 3.99 -14.67 -16.11
N ASP A 64 3.99 -15.92 -15.65
CA ASP A 64 2.87 -16.50 -14.90
C ASP A 64 2.85 -15.93 -13.47
N ALA A 65 4.02 -15.75 -12.88
CA ALA A 65 4.17 -15.05 -11.61
C ALA A 65 3.70 -13.59 -11.71
N LEU A 66 4.00 -12.90 -12.83
CA LEU A 66 3.51 -11.55 -13.07
C LEU A 66 1.99 -11.50 -13.25
N TYR A 67 1.41 -12.49 -13.93
CA TYR A 67 -0.04 -12.64 -14.08
C TYR A 67 -0.73 -12.80 -12.73
N ARG A 68 -0.27 -13.72 -11.89
CA ARG A 68 -0.82 -13.92 -10.53
C ARG A 68 -0.69 -12.66 -9.68
N LYS A 69 0.41 -11.93 -9.79
CA LYS A 69 0.62 -10.65 -9.10
C LYS A 69 -0.33 -9.56 -9.61
N PHE A 70 -0.65 -9.57 -10.90
CA PHE A 70 -1.69 -8.70 -11.45
C PHE A 70 -3.09 -9.07 -10.95
N LEU A 71 -3.41 -10.36 -10.81
CA LEU A 71 -4.68 -10.79 -10.22
C LEU A 71 -4.79 -10.36 -8.75
N GLU A 72 -3.74 -10.56 -7.95
CA GLU A 72 -3.70 -10.07 -6.56
C GLU A 72 -3.97 -8.55 -6.50
N TYR A 73 -3.35 -7.79 -7.40
CA TYR A 73 -3.58 -6.35 -7.54
C TYR A 73 -5.04 -6.02 -7.91
N LYS A 74 -5.60 -6.69 -8.92
CA LYS A 74 -6.92 -6.40 -9.49
C LYS A 74 -8.04 -6.77 -8.51
N TYR A 75 -7.91 -7.89 -7.82
CA TYR A 75 -8.93 -8.44 -6.91
C TYR A 75 -8.63 -8.16 -5.44
N GLU A 76 -7.63 -7.34 -5.12
CA GLU A 76 -7.42 -6.75 -3.78
C GLU A 76 -7.33 -7.80 -2.65
N GLN A 77 -6.67 -8.93 -2.95
CA GLN A 77 -6.56 -10.10 -2.06
C GLN A 77 -7.88 -10.84 -1.72
N ARG A 78 -8.98 -10.47 -2.36
CA ARG A 78 -10.28 -11.14 -2.22
C ARG A 78 -10.37 -12.26 -3.24
N VAL A 79 -9.91 -13.45 -2.84
CA VAL A 79 -9.94 -14.66 -3.71
C VAL A 79 -11.38 -14.99 -4.14
N GLY A 80 -12.38 -14.70 -3.29
CA GLY A 80 -13.80 -14.87 -3.65
C GLY A 80 -14.23 -14.08 -4.88
N ASP A 81 -13.73 -12.85 -5.05
CA ASP A 81 -14.05 -12.01 -6.22
C ASP A 81 -13.37 -12.55 -7.47
N LEU A 82 -12.14 -13.07 -7.35
CA LEU A 82 -11.44 -13.77 -8.43
C LEU A 82 -12.23 -15.02 -8.86
N ASN A 83 -12.61 -15.85 -7.90
CA ASN A 83 -13.39 -17.06 -8.12
C ASN A 83 -14.73 -16.77 -8.81
N ALA A 84 -15.42 -15.70 -8.42
CA ALA A 84 -16.66 -15.28 -9.07
C ALA A 84 -16.42 -14.81 -10.52
N ALA A 85 -15.33 -14.07 -10.78
CA ALA A 85 -15.01 -13.58 -12.11
C ALA A 85 -14.49 -14.65 -13.08
N HIS A 86 -13.73 -15.63 -12.57
CA HIS A 86 -13.14 -16.73 -13.34
C HIS A 86 -13.96 -18.02 -13.30
N LEU A 87 -15.09 -18.02 -12.56
CA LEU A 87 -15.92 -19.20 -12.33
C LEU A 87 -15.08 -20.38 -11.80
N SER A 88 -14.15 -20.09 -10.89
CA SER A 88 -13.22 -21.05 -10.30
C SER A 88 -13.47 -21.22 -8.80
N ARG A 89 -12.75 -22.15 -8.18
CA ARG A 89 -12.78 -22.37 -6.73
C ARG A 89 -11.36 -22.49 -6.18
N ASP A 90 -10.57 -21.44 -6.39
CA ASP A 90 -9.22 -21.35 -5.86
C ASP A 90 -9.23 -20.89 -4.41
N TYR A 91 -8.23 -21.30 -3.65
CA TYR A 91 -8.05 -20.87 -2.25
C TYR A 91 -7.00 -19.78 -2.10
N SER A 92 -6.20 -19.54 -3.15
CA SER A 92 -5.18 -18.51 -3.16
C SER A 92 -4.86 -18.06 -4.58
N PHE A 93 -4.40 -16.82 -4.72
CA PHE A 93 -3.89 -16.28 -5.99
C PHE A 93 -2.67 -17.07 -6.53
N ALA A 94 -1.95 -17.80 -5.66
CA ALA A 94 -0.84 -18.65 -6.07
C ALA A 94 -1.29 -19.86 -6.90
N GLN A 95 -2.54 -20.31 -6.72
CA GLN A 95 -3.14 -21.43 -7.46
C GLN A 95 -3.71 -21.01 -8.81
N ALA A 96 -3.98 -19.71 -9.02
CA ALA A 96 -4.54 -19.20 -10.26
C ALA A 96 -3.65 -19.57 -11.45
N ALA A 97 -4.18 -20.41 -12.34
CA ALA A 97 -3.49 -20.81 -13.56
C ALA A 97 -3.69 -19.72 -14.64
N PRO A 98 -2.62 -19.32 -15.36
CA PRO A 98 -2.82 -18.56 -16.58
C PRO A 98 -3.66 -19.39 -17.57
N PRO A 99 -4.53 -18.75 -18.36
CA PRO A 99 -5.34 -19.46 -19.35
C PRO A 99 -4.45 -20.19 -20.36
N SER A 100 -4.92 -21.33 -20.86
CA SER A 100 -4.29 -22.00 -22.00
C SER A 100 -4.29 -21.08 -23.23
N ALA A 101 -3.41 -21.33 -24.21
CA ALA A 101 -3.15 -20.41 -25.33
C ALA A 101 -4.31 -20.18 -26.33
N GLY A 102 -5.56 -20.54 -26.01
CA GLY A 102 -6.76 -20.22 -26.79
C GLY A 102 -7.66 -19.24 -26.03
N SER A 103 -8.21 -18.17 -26.59
CA SER A 103 -8.15 -17.56 -27.92
C SER A 103 -7.81 -16.09 -27.71
N GLU A 104 -6.65 -15.66 -28.16
CA GLU A 104 -6.25 -14.24 -28.07
C GLU A 104 -7.29 -13.34 -28.76
N THR A 105 -7.98 -13.86 -29.77
CA THR A 105 -9.11 -13.20 -30.43
C THR A 105 -10.27 -12.99 -29.47
N ALA A 106 -10.66 -13.99 -28.68
CA ALA A 106 -11.69 -13.85 -27.66
C ALA A 106 -11.34 -12.77 -26.63
N ALA A 107 -10.08 -12.72 -26.19
CA ALA A 107 -9.60 -11.69 -25.28
C ALA A 107 -9.68 -10.27 -25.90
N ARG A 108 -9.32 -10.13 -27.19
CA ARG A 108 -9.45 -8.86 -27.93
C ARG A 108 -10.91 -8.46 -28.14
N ASP A 109 -11.79 -9.44 -28.35
CA ASP A 109 -13.23 -9.22 -28.50
C ASP A 109 -13.85 -8.74 -27.19
N LEU A 110 -13.45 -9.33 -26.05
CA LEU A 110 -13.88 -8.82 -24.76
C LEU A 110 -13.39 -7.39 -24.52
N ARG A 111 -12.15 -7.07 -24.92
CA ARG A 111 -11.64 -5.70 -24.88
C ARG A 111 -12.50 -4.74 -25.71
N ALA A 112 -12.90 -5.14 -26.92
CA ALA A 112 -13.76 -4.36 -27.80
C ALA A 112 -15.17 -4.19 -27.20
N PHE A 113 -15.79 -5.26 -26.74
CA PHE A 113 -17.09 -5.23 -26.07
C PHE A 113 -17.14 -4.23 -24.91
N VAL A 114 -16.14 -4.25 -24.01
CA VAL A 114 -16.09 -3.32 -22.87
C VAL A 114 -15.96 -1.86 -23.29
N LEU A 115 -15.39 -1.58 -24.46
CA LEU A 115 -15.20 -0.23 -25.00
C LEU A 115 -16.38 0.25 -25.85
N GLU A 116 -17.04 -0.66 -26.58
CA GLU A 116 -18.07 -0.34 -27.57
C GLU A 116 -19.50 -0.43 -27.03
N ALA A 117 -19.75 -1.32 -26.06
CA ALA A 117 -21.10 -1.65 -25.60
C ALA A 117 -21.71 -0.66 -24.59
N ASP A 118 -20.99 0.43 -24.26
CA ASP A 118 -21.37 1.45 -23.26
C ASP A 118 -21.98 0.86 -21.98
N LEU A 119 -21.23 -0.06 -21.36
CA LEU A 119 -21.73 -0.84 -20.23
C LEU A 119 -22.07 0.07 -19.03
N PRO A 120 -23.24 -0.12 -18.39
CA PRO A 120 -23.61 0.60 -17.18
C PRO A 120 -22.53 0.54 -16.09
N ALA A 121 -22.43 1.60 -15.28
CA ALA A 121 -21.41 1.65 -14.22
C ALA A 121 -21.57 0.51 -13.20
N HIS A 122 -22.80 0.10 -12.90
CA HIS A 122 -23.11 -0.96 -11.93
C HIS A 122 -22.86 -2.38 -12.47
N TRP A 123 -22.52 -2.53 -13.76
CA TRP A 123 -22.07 -3.78 -14.35
C TRP A 123 -20.57 -4.00 -14.21
N GLN A 124 -19.88 -3.00 -13.65
CA GLN A 124 -18.44 -2.95 -13.56
C GLN A 124 -17.99 -2.50 -12.18
N ALA A 125 -16.81 -2.95 -11.78
CA ALA A 125 -16.11 -2.44 -10.62
C ALA A 125 -14.64 -2.19 -10.99
N LEU A 126 -14.05 -1.17 -10.39
CA LEU A 126 -12.63 -0.88 -10.56
C LEU A 126 -11.82 -1.90 -9.75
N GLY A 127 -10.80 -2.51 -10.36
CA GLY A 127 -9.82 -3.30 -9.64
C GLY A 127 -8.77 -2.41 -8.97
N GLY A 128 -8.26 -2.81 -7.81
CA GLY A 128 -7.24 -2.05 -7.07
C GLY A 128 -7.73 -0.70 -6.51
N SER A 129 -9.03 -0.56 -6.29
CA SER A 129 -9.69 0.60 -5.68
C SER A 129 -9.72 0.57 -4.15
N SER A 130 -9.41 -0.56 -3.55
CA SER A 130 -9.25 -0.77 -2.11
C SER A 130 -7.99 -1.61 -1.83
N GLY A 131 -7.47 -1.47 -0.62
CA GLY A 131 -6.32 -2.22 -0.14
C GLY A 131 -6.03 -1.85 1.31
N LEU A 132 -5.86 -2.85 2.16
CA LEU A 132 -5.60 -2.65 3.59
C LEU A 132 -4.12 -2.39 3.86
N LEU A 133 -3.25 -3.34 3.47
CA LEU A 133 -1.82 -3.31 3.78
C LEU A 133 -0.95 -2.86 2.59
N THR A 134 -1.41 -3.15 1.37
CA THR A 134 -0.74 -2.78 0.13
C THR A 134 -1.65 -1.86 -0.68
N ILE A 135 -1.30 -0.57 -0.76
CA ILE A 135 -2.12 0.43 -1.47
C ILE A 135 -1.89 0.29 -2.99
N PRO A 136 -2.92 -0.05 -3.78
CA PRO A 136 -2.78 -0.17 -5.23
C PRO A 136 -2.74 1.21 -5.92
N ARG A 137 -2.35 1.23 -7.19
CA ARG A 137 -2.25 2.47 -8.01
C ARG A 137 -3.61 3.16 -8.16
N ASN A 138 -4.66 2.42 -8.47
CA ASN A 138 -5.99 3.00 -8.71
C ASN A 138 -6.55 3.65 -7.44
N LEU A 139 -6.35 3.05 -6.25
CA LEU A 139 -6.67 3.70 -4.97
C LEU A 139 -5.86 4.97 -4.72
N ARG A 140 -4.55 4.98 -5.02
CA ARG A 140 -3.74 6.22 -4.90
C ARG A 140 -4.24 7.33 -5.82
N GLU A 141 -4.60 6.97 -7.04
CA GLU A 141 -5.14 7.92 -8.02
C GLU A 141 -6.50 8.46 -7.57
N LEU A 142 -7.38 7.59 -7.07
CA LEU A 142 -8.66 7.98 -6.49
C LEU A 142 -8.47 8.95 -5.31
N ARG A 143 -7.56 8.63 -4.38
CA ARG A 143 -7.20 9.53 -3.26
C ARG A 143 -6.72 10.89 -3.76
N GLY A 144 -5.85 10.91 -4.77
CA GLY A 144 -5.35 12.15 -5.38
C GLY A 144 -6.45 13.00 -5.99
N ARG A 145 -7.36 12.40 -6.76
CA ARG A 145 -8.50 13.08 -7.41
C ARG A 145 -9.48 13.67 -6.40
N VAL A 146 -9.88 12.87 -5.40
CA VAL A 146 -10.79 13.33 -4.35
C VAL A 146 -10.12 14.43 -3.53
N ARG A 147 -8.84 14.27 -3.16
CA ARG A 147 -8.11 15.32 -2.43
C ARG A 147 -8.06 16.63 -3.21
N ALA A 148 -7.76 16.59 -4.50
CA ALA A 148 -7.72 17.77 -5.35
C ALA A 148 -9.09 18.46 -5.45
N ARG A 149 -10.18 17.68 -5.50
CA ARG A 149 -11.55 18.21 -5.53
C ARG A 149 -11.94 18.99 -4.27
N PHE A 150 -11.35 18.66 -3.12
CA PHE A 150 -11.62 19.33 -1.84
C PHE A 150 -10.46 20.24 -1.40
N ASP A 151 -9.55 20.63 -2.30
CA ASP A 151 -8.37 21.48 -2.01
C ASP A 151 -7.50 20.97 -0.84
N GLY A 152 -7.54 19.66 -0.58
CA GLY A 152 -6.85 19.03 0.55
C GLY A 152 -7.57 19.12 1.91
N ASP A 153 -8.75 19.73 2.00
CA ASP A 153 -9.56 19.80 3.21
C ASP A 153 -10.32 18.49 3.46
N VAL A 154 -9.75 17.64 4.32
CA VAL A 154 -10.37 16.37 4.72
C VAL A 154 -11.67 16.57 5.50
N THR A 155 -11.83 17.70 6.20
CA THR A 155 -13.05 17.98 6.97
C THR A 155 -14.22 18.39 6.07
N ALA A 156 -13.94 19.06 4.94
CA ALA A 156 -14.95 19.30 3.90
C ALA A 156 -15.42 17.99 3.28
N TYR A 157 -14.49 17.08 2.96
CA TYR A 157 -14.82 15.74 2.49
C TYR A 157 -15.65 14.92 3.49
N ALA A 158 -15.26 14.94 4.77
CA ALA A 158 -15.98 14.26 5.85
C ALA A 158 -17.44 14.76 5.98
N ARG A 159 -17.66 16.08 5.82
CA ARG A 159 -19.00 16.68 5.81
C ARG A 159 -19.83 16.29 4.59
N ASP A 160 -19.24 16.27 3.40
CA ASP A 160 -19.92 15.88 2.15
C ASP A 160 -20.36 14.41 2.16
N THR A 161 -19.47 13.53 2.63
CA THR A 161 -19.71 12.08 2.59
C THR A 161 -20.38 11.52 3.84
N GLY A 162 -20.50 12.31 4.90
CA GLY A 162 -20.97 11.84 6.22
C GLY A 162 -20.00 10.86 6.90
N THR A 163 -18.72 10.84 6.48
CA THR A 163 -17.71 9.91 7.01
C THR A 163 -16.78 10.58 8.01
N ALA A 164 -16.41 9.87 9.07
CA ALA A 164 -15.45 10.36 10.08
C ALA A 164 -14.00 10.08 9.67
N VAL A 165 -13.57 10.64 8.54
CA VAL A 165 -12.18 10.47 8.05
C VAL A 165 -11.29 11.59 8.60
N GLY A 166 -10.24 11.21 9.34
CA GLY A 166 -9.27 12.15 9.91
C GLY A 166 -8.03 12.39 9.05
N SER A 167 -7.80 11.54 8.05
CA SER A 167 -6.65 11.62 7.14
C SER A 167 -7.00 11.06 5.76
N TRP A 168 -6.43 11.65 4.71
CA TRP A 168 -6.51 11.14 3.34
C TRP A 168 -5.97 9.70 3.18
N THR A 169 -5.10 9.25 4.09
CA THR A 169 -4.58 7.86 4.12
C THR A 169 -5.63 6.83 4.53
N GLN A 170 -6.71 7.25 5.19
CA GLN A 170 -7.82 6.39 5.60
C GLN A 170 -8.90 6.26 4.52
N LEU A 171 -8.86 7.10 3.48
CA LEU A 171 -9.81 7.02 2.37
C LEU A 171 -9.58 5.69 1.64
N THR A 172 -10.58 4.82 1.66
CA THR A 172 -10.64 3.60 0.86
C THR A 172 -12.02 3.50 0.26
N MET A 173 -12.12 2.85 -0.90
CA MET A 173 -13.40 2.57 -1.52
C MET A 173 -13.42 1.10 -1.90
N PRO A 174 -13.93 0.22 -1.02
CA PRO A 174 -14.23 -1.14 -1.40
C PRO A 174 -15.08 -1.12 -2.66
N PRO A 175 -14.82 -2.05 -3.58
CA PRO A 175 -15.63 -2.19 -4.77
C PRO A 175 -17.12 -2.33 -4.42
N PRO A 176 -18.01 -1.58 -5.08
CA PRO A 176 -19.44 -1.70 -4.86
C PRO A 176 -19.96 -3.13 -5.04
N GLU A 177 -20.77 -3.62 -4.11
CA GLU A 177 -21.38 -4.95 -4.16
C GLU A 177 -22.68 -4.90 -4.98
N TRP A 178 -22.58 -4.46 -6.24
CA TRP A 178 -23.73 -4.14 -7.09
C TRP A 178 -24.81 -5.23 -7.15
N LEU A 179 -24.38 -6.50 -7.21
CA LEU A 179 -25.27 -7.66 -7.32
C LEU A 179 -26.03 -7.98 -6.03
N SER A 180 -25.59 -7.48 -4.87
CA SER A 180 -26.19 -7.80 -3.58
C SER A 180 -27.48 -7.01 -3.37
N THR A 181 -28.55 -7.68 -2.96
CA THR A 181 -29.78 -7.01 -2.49
C THR A 181 -29.57 -6.18 -1.21
N ARG A 182 -28.45 -6.37 -0.50
CA ARG A 182 -28.13 -5.61 0.72
C ARG A 182 -27.35 -4.34 0.43
N TYR A 183 -26.75 -4.24 -0.75
CA TYR A 183 -26.00 -3.05 -1.15
C TYR A 183 -26.98 -1.95 -1.58
N ASP A 184 -26.77 -0.76 -1.06
CA ASP A 184 -27.49 0.44 -1.47
C ASP A 184 -26.47 1.51 -1.87
N TYR A 185 -26.81 2.27 -2.89
CA TYR A 185 -25.92 3.25 -3.50
C TYR A 185 -26.38 4.65 -3.15
N THR A 186 -25.51 5.42 -2.51
CA THR A 186 -25.74 6.85 -2.28
C THR A 186 -24.74 7.64 -3.12
N PRO A 187 -25.19 8.36 -4.16
CA PRO A 187 -24.31 9.22 -4.95
C PRO A 187 -23.62 10.25 -4.06
N ASN A 188 -22.30 10.35 -4.17
CA ASN A 188 -21.49 11.38 -3.51
C ASN A 188 -20.24 11.70 -4.34
N ALA A 189 -19.43 12.66 -3.88
CA ALA A 189 -18.22 13.06 -4.61
C ALA A 189 -17.24 11.90 -4.83
N LEU A 190 -17.08 11.01 -3.85
CA LEU A 190 -16.22 9.84 -3.92
C LEU A 190 -16.67 8.88 -5.04
N HIS A 191 -17.95 8.51 -5.06
CA HIS A 191 -18.51 7.65 -6.10
C HIS A 191 -18.40 8.30 -7.48
N GLY A 192 -18.58 9.62 -7.57
CA GLY A 192 -18.40 10.36 -8.83
C GLY A 192 -16.98 10.23 -9.39
N GLU A 193 -15.95 10.42 -8.57
CA GLU A 193 -14.55 10.24 -8.99
C GLU A 193 -14.21 8.77 -9.26
N TYR A 194 -14.79 7.85 -8.50
CA TYR A 194 -14.64 6.41 -8.74
C TYR A 194 -15.18 5.99 -10.10
N THR A 195 -16.41 6.41 -10.45
CA THR A 195 -17.02 6.07 -11.74
C THR A 195 -16.28 6.72 -12.91
N ARG A 196 -15.70 7.91 -12.74
CA ARG A 196 -14.82 8.53 -13.74
C ARG A 196 -13.55 7.70 -13.94
N LEU A 197 -12.85 7.38 -12.84
CA LEU A 197 -11.64 6.56 -12.90
C LEU A 197 -11.91 5.17 -13.47
N LEU A 198 -13.05 4.55 -13.16
CA LEU A 198 -13.51 3.29 -13.74
C LEU A 198 -13.63 3.37 -15.27
N ARG A 199 -14.22 4.45 -15.80
CA ARG A 199 -14.37 4.66 -17.25
C ARG A 199 -13.06 4.98 -17.96
N GLU A 200 -12.06 5.51 -17.26
CA GLU A 200 -10.73 5.79 -17.80
C GLU A 200 -9.79 4.58 -17.70
N ALA A 201 -10.03 3.68 -16.74
CA ALA A 201 -9.18 2.52 -16.51
C ALA A 201 -9.16 1.56 -17.72
N PRO A 202 -8.03 0.89 -18.01
CA PRO A 202 -7.96 -0.12 -19.07
C PRO A 202 -9.00 -1.23 -18.84
N PRO A 203 -9.64 -1.78 -19.90
CA PRO A 203 -10.65 -2.84 -19.76
C PRO A 203 -10.23 -4.01 -18.87
N ALA A 204 -8.97 -4.45 -18.96
CA ALA A 204 -8.44 -5.55 -18.16
C ALA A 204 -8.36 -5.23 -16.64
N GLN A 205 -8.33 -3.97 -16.24
CA GLN A 205 -8.38 -3.55 -14.84
C GLN A 205 -9.82 -3.38 -14.32
N ARG A 206 -10.81 -3.37 -15.21
CA ARG A 206 -12.23 -3.38 -14.85
C ARG A 206 -12.63 -4.81 -14.55
N ARG A 207 -13.44 -4.97 -13.51
CA ARG A 207 -14.05 -6.24 -13.12
C ARG A 207 -15.49 -6.20 -13.58
N LEU A 208 -15.85 -7.07 -14.51
CA LEU A 208 -17.25 -7.25 -14.87
C LEU A 208 -17.93 -8.05 -13.76
N VAL A 209 -19.09 -7.60 -13.31
CA VAL A 209 -19.89 -8.37 -12.34
C VAL A 209 -20.36 -9.67 -12.99
N SER A 210 -20.31 -10.76 -12.23
CA SER A 210 -20.59 -12.12 -12.70
C SER A 210 -21.79 -12.66 -11.93
N LEU A 211 -22.96 -12.75 -12.58
CA LEU A 211 -24.16 -13.32 -11.98
C LEU A 211 -23.98 -14.83 -11.80
N SER A 212 -23.39 -15.49 -12.79
CA SER A 212 -23.04 -16.91 -12.71
C SER A 212 -22.05 -17.16 -11.57
N GLY A 213 -21.05 -16.30 -11.42
CA GLY A 213 -20.08 -16.37 -10.32
C GLY A 213 -20.68 -16.12 -8.95
N MET A 214 -21.61 -15.16 -8.83
CA MET A 214 -22.34 -14.93 -7.58
C MET A 214 -23.22 -16.13 -7.22
N PHE A 215 -23.93 -16.70 -8.19
CA PHE A 215 -24.73 -17.91 -7.97
C PHE A 215 -23.84 -19.08 -7.51
N LEU A 216 -22.69 -19.28 -8.16
CA LEU A 216 -21.75 -20.32 -7.77
C LEU A 216 -21.25 -20.13 -6.32
N THR A 217 -20.84 -18.91 -5.98
CA THR A 217 -20.24 -18.59 -4.68
C THR A 217 -21.24 -18.54 -3.52
N GLN A 218 -22.45 -18.04 -3.75
CA GLN A 218 -23.46 -17.83 -2.70
C GLN A 218 -24.46 -18.98 -2.58
N VAL A 219 -24.75 -19.69 -3.66
CA VAL A 219 -25.74 -20.77 -3.68
C VAL A 219 -25.08 -22.12 -3.80
N VAL A 220 -24.22 -22.30 -4.80
CA VAL A 220 -23.71 -23.63 -5.14
C VAL A 220 -22.65 -24.14 -4.15
N PHE A 221 -21.61 -23.35 -3.90
CA PHE A 221 -20.52 -23.79 -3.03
C PHE A 221 -20.97 -24.09 -1.58
N PRO A 222 -21.85 -23.28 -0.96
CA PRO A 222 -22.36 -23.60 0.38
C PRO A 222 -23.33 -24.80 0.41
N ARG A 223 -24.16 -24.99 -0.63
CA ARG A 223 -25.21 -26.02 -0.66
C ARG A 223 -24.74 -27.38 -1.15
N TYR A 224 -23.94 -27.43 -2.21
CA TYR A 224 -23.56 -28.67 -2.89
C TYR A 224 -22.09 -29.06 -2.65
N GLY A 225 -21.20 -28.09 -2.47
CA GLY A 225 -19.83 -28.33 -2.03
C GLY A 225 -18.89 -29.09 -2.99
N SER A 226 -19.38 -29.79 -4.02
CA SER A 226 -18.57 -30.42 -5.07
C SER A 226 -19.26 -30.32 -6.44
N LEU A 227 -18.48 -30.46 -7.52
CA LEU A 227 -18.97 -30.35 -8.90
C LEU A 227 -19.83 -31.56 -9.26
N GLU A 228 -19.47 -32.75 -8.76
CA GLU A 228 -20.22 -33.98 -8.95
C GLU A 228 -21.62 -33.86 -8.34
N ARG A 229 -21.69 -33.37 -7.10
CA ARG A 229 -22.98 -33.17 -6.42
C ARG A 229 -23.84 -32.09 -7.09
N LEU A 230 -23.20 -31.05 -7.65
CA LEU A 230 -23.88 -30.05 -8.47
C LEU A 230 -24.51 -30.69 -9.72
N ASN A 231 -23.72 -31.45 -10.47
CA ASN A 231 -24.15 -32.15 -11.68
C ASN A 231 -25.30 -33.12 -11.38
N GLU A 232 -25.15 -33.96 -10.36
CA GLU A 232 -26.19 -34.91 -9.92
C GLU A 232 -27.49 -34.20 -9.50
N THR A 233 -27.40 -33.10 -8.75
CA THR A 233 -28.59 -32.46 -8.18
C THR A 233 -29.32 -31.55 -9.18
N LEU A 234 -28.58 -30.86 -10.04
CA LEU A 234 -29.14 -29.93 -11.03
C LEU A 234 -29.35 -30.56 -12.40
N GLY A 235 -28.95 -31.82 -12.60
CA GLY A 235 -29.03 -32.51 -13.88
C GLY A 235 -28.11 -31.88 -14.93
N LEU A 236 -26.91 -31.48 -14.52
CA LEU A 236 -25.90 -30.87 -15.40
C LEU A 236 -24.77 -31.88 -15.68
N ASP A 237 -24.02 -31.65 -16.75
CA ASP A 237 -22.85 -32.46 -17.13
C ASP A 237 -21.64 -31.55 -17.36
N LEU A 238 -21.22 -30.86 -16.30
CA LEU A 238 -20.10 -29.92 -16.35
C LEU A 238 -18.78 -30.62 -16.02
N GLY A 239 -17.75 -30.40 -16.84
CA GLY A 239 -16.38 -30.85 -16.57
C GLY A 239 -15.63 -29.92 -15.60
N SER A 240 -16.06 -28.66 -15.51
CA SER A 240 -15.50 -27.66 -14.61
C SER A 240 -16.54 -26.60 -14.24
N TYR A 241 -16.33 -25.86 -13.13
CA TYR A 241 -17.18 -24.71 -12.80
C TYR A 241 -17.11 -23.59 -13.84
N GLY A 242 -16.03 -23.53 -14.64
CA GLY A 242 -15.85 -22.58 -15.73
C GLY A 242 -16.89 -22.72 -16.85
N GLU A 243 -17.52 -23.88 -16.96
CA GLU A 243 -18.57 -24.16 -17.93
C GLU A 243 -19.97 -23.76 -17.44
N PHE A 244 -20.13 -23.47 -16.14
CA PHE A 244 -21.43 -23.13 -15.58
C PHE A 244 -21.92 -21.77 -16.08
N ARG A 245 -23.20 -21.72 -16.49
CA ARG A 245 -23.90 -20.49 -16.84
C ARG A 245 -25.23 -20.45 -16.12
N LEU A 246 -25.53 -19.31 -15.51
CA LEU A 246 -26.86 -19.04 -14.97
C LEU A 246 -27.83 -18.74 -16.13
N PRO A 247 -28.88 -19.56 -16.35
CA PRO A 247 -29.89 -19.30 -17.36
C PRO A 247 -30.49 -17.90 -17.20
N GLN A 248 -30.67 -17.19 -18.32
CA GLN A 248 -31.23 -15.84 -18.30
C GLN A 248 -32.70 -15.83 -17.88
N ARG A 249 -33.41 -16.93 -18.16
CA ARG A 249 -34.79 -17.17 -17.76
C ARG A 249 -34.85 -18.27 -16.71
N VAL A 250 -35.96 -18.32 -15.99
CA VAL A 250 -36.23 -19.41 -15.06
C VAL A 250 -36.12 -20.77 -15.76
N PRO A 251 -35.44 -21.77 -15.16
CA PRO A 251 -35.40 -23.12 -15.69
C PRO A 251 -36.80 -23.75 -15.81
N SER A 252 -36.94 -24.75 -16.68
CA SER A 252 -38.20 -25.48 -16.88
C SER A 252 -38.60 -26.26 -15.62
N GLU A 253 -39.87 -26.64 -15.53
CA GLU A 253 -40.38 -27.45 -14.40
C GLU A 253 -39.70 -28.83 -14.31
N GLU A 254 -39.18 -29.35 -15.42
CA GLU A 254 -38.42 -30.60 -15.46
C GLU A 254 -37.11 -30.51 -14.66
N GLN A 255 -36.53 -29.31 -14.53
CA GLN A 255 -35.34 -29.03 -13.72
C GLN A 255 -35.72 -28.44 -12.35
N ALA A 256 -36.66 -29.06 -11.64
CA ALA A 256 -37.27 -28.53 -10.41
C ALA A 256 -36.25 -28.03 -9.36
N ALA A 257 -35.17 -28.78 -9.11
CA ALA A 257 -34.13 -28.39 -8.15
C ALA A 257 -33.35 -27.15 -8.60
N PHE A 258 -33.05 -27.03 -9.90
CA PHE A 258 -32.37 -25.86 -10.45
C PHE A 258 -33.30 -24.65 -10.46
N ARG A 259 -34.56 -24.87 -10.85
CA ARG A 259 -35.62 -23.87 -10.81
C ARG A 259 -35.80 -23.30 -9.40
N GLU A 260 -35.88 -24.13 -8.37
CA GLU A 260 -35.97 -23.69 -6.97
C GLU A 260 -34.75 -22.84 -6.56
N ALA A 261 -33.54 -23.32 -6.86
CA ALA A 261 -32.31 -22.61 -6.53
C ALA A 261 -32.20 -21.26 -7.26
N TRP A 262 -32.58 -21.23 -8.54
CA TRP A 262 -32.60 -20.03 -9.38
C TRP A 262 -33.60 -19.00 -8.84
N VAL A 263 -34.85 -19.42 -8.57
CA VAL A 263 -35.88 -18.52 -8.02
C VAL A 263 -35.47 -17.97 -6.66
N ALA A 264 -34.92 -18.81 -5.78
CA ALA A 264 -34.42 -18.38 -4.48
C ALA A 264 -33.28 -17.36 -4.60
N PHE A 265 -32.35 -17.57 -5.54
CA PHE A 265 -31.26 -16.63 -5.80
C PHE A 265 -31.77 -15.26 -6.27
N VAL A 266 -32.62 -15.27 -7.31
CA VAL A 266 -33.13 -14.03 -7.92
C VAL A 266 -33.99 -13.24 -6.94
N SER A 267 -34.79 -13.92 -6.12
CA SER A 267 -35.69 -13.26 -5.15
C SER A 267 -35.03 -12.82 -3.86
N ARG A 268 -33.97 -13.48 -3.39
CA ARG A 268 -33.41 -13.27 -2.04
C ARG A 268 -32.02 -12.67 -2.02
N GLU A 269 -31.19 -12.93 -3.04
CA GLU A 269 -29.77 -12.57 -3.03
C GLU A 269 -29.47 -11.49 -4.07
N LEU A 270 -30.05 -11.61 -5.27
CA LEU A 270 -29.79 -10.71 -6.39
C LEU A 270 -30.47 -9.35 -6.21
N ASN A 271 -29.75 -8.28 -6.52
CA ASN A 271 -30.30 -6.94 -6.58
C ASN A 271 -31.35 -6.86 -7.72
N PRO A 272 -32.58 -6.34 -7.46
CA PRO A 272 -33.64 -6.23 -8.47
C PRO A 272 -33.23 -5.50 -9.76
N SER A 273 -32.22 -4.61 -9.69
CA SER A 273 -31.68 -3.90 -10.87
C SER A 273 -31.14 -4.84 -11.97
N PHE A 274 -30.84 -6.10 -11.65
CA PHE A 274 -30.37 -7.11 -12.59
C PHE A 274 -31.50 -8.00 -13.14
N VAL A 275 -32.76 -7.63 -12.92
CA VAL A 275 -33.95 -8.35 -13.40
C VAL A 275 -34.84 -7.39 -14.17
N VAL A 276 -35.07 -7.68 -15.45
CA VAL A 276 -36.06 -6.98 -16.27
C VAL A 276 -37.27 -7.88 -16.48
N LEU A 277 -38.43 -7.28 -16.74
CA LEU A 277 -39.67 -8.01 -16.97
C LEU A 277 -39.99 -8.11 -18.46
N GLU A 278 -40.40 -9.31 -18.90
CA GLU A 278 -40.84 -9.54 -20.26
C GLU A 278 -42.34 -9.90 -20.31
N GLY A 279 -43.06 -9.30 -21.26
CA GLY A 279 -44.49 -9.55 -21.47
C GLY A 279 -45.38 -8.92 -20.39
N VAL A 280 -44.84 -8.05 -19.54
CA VAL A 280 -45.58 -7.33 -18.49
C VAL A 280 -45.79 -5.89 -18.93
N PRO A 281 -47.05 -5.42 -19.06
CA PRO A 281 -47.35 -4.02 -19.36
C PRO A 281 -46.81 -3.07 -18.27
N ALA A 282 -46.31 -1.91 -18.67
CA ALA A 282 -45.88 -0.87 -17.71
C ALA A 282 -47.03 -0.41 -16.80
N GLU A 283 -48.26 -0.46 -17.30
CA GLU A 283 -49.48 -0.12 -16.58
C GLU A 283 -49.67 -0.94 -15.30
N ASP A 284 -49.24 -2.21 -15.28
CA ASP A 284 -49.35 -3.08 -14.11
C ASP A 284 -48.42 -2.60 -12.98
N TYR A 285 -47.21 -2.17 -13.33
CA TYR A 285 -46.26 -1.61 -12.37
C TYR A 285 -46.74 -0.25 -11.84
N GLN A 286 -47.25 0.59 -12.73
CA GLN A 286 -47.81 1.88 -12.37
C GLN A 286 -49.04 1.73 -11.45
N GLY A 287 -49.90 0.76 -11.72
CA GLY A 287 -51.05 0.40 -10.89
C GLY A 287 -50.65 -0.14 -9.52
N PHE A 288 -49.60 -0.97 -9.47
CA PHE A 288 -49.00 -1.45 -8.21
C PHE A 288 -48.50 -0.28 -7.36
N LEU A 289 -47.73 0.64 -7.94
CA LEU A 289 -47.23 1.83 -7.25
C LEU A 289 -48.37 2.75 -6.79
N ALA A 290 -49.36 3.00 -7.65
CA ALA A 290 -50.54 3.78 -7.29
C ALA A 290 -51.28 3.16 -6.09
N THR A 291 -51.42 1.84 -6.05
CA THR A 291 -52.05 1.15 -4.91
C THR A 291 -51.22 1.28 -3.64
N ARG A 292 -49.90 1.07 -3.73
CA ARG A 292 -48.97 1.14 -2.60
C ARG A 292 -48.93 2.53 -1.95
N TYR A 293 -48.93 3.58 -2.76
CA TYR A 293 -48.87 4.97 -2.30
C TYR A 293 -50.26 5.61 -2.17
N GLY A 294 -51.34 4.82 -2.19
CA GLY A 294 -52.72 5.31 -1.99
C GLY A 294 -53.19 6.32 -3.04
N GLY A 295 -52.61 6.28 -4.24
CA GLY A 295 -52.85 7.23 -5.33
C GLY A 295 -52.17 8.59 -5.17
N ASP A 296 -51.35 8.80 -4.12
CA ASP A 296 -50.61 10.04 -3.90
C ASP A 296 -49.22 9.99 -4.57
N ILE A 297 -49.09 10.57 -5.76
CA ILE A 297 -47.80 10.68 -6.45
C ILE A 297 -46.77 11.51 -5.67
N ALA A 298 -47.23 12.46 -4.84
CA ALA A 298 -46.32 13.24 -4.00
C ALA A 298 -45.73 12.39 -2.88
N ALA A 299 -46.43 11.35 -2.39
CA ALA A 299 -45.86 10.39 -1.44
C ALA A 299 -44.74 9.57 -2.07
N LEU A 300 -44.95 9.06 -3.29
CA LEU A 300 -43.90 8.36 -4.04
C LEU A 300 -42.70 9.26 -4.25
N ASN A 301 -42.91 10.50 -4.74
CA ASN A 301 -41.84 11.45 -4.98
C ASN A 301 -41.03 11.81 -3.71
N ARG A 302 -41.68 11.87 -2.54
CA ARG A 302 -40.99 12.07 -1.25
C ARG A 302 -40.10 10.88 -0.89
N GLU A 303 -40.57 9.65 -1.07
CA GLU A 303 -39.82 8.44 -0.71
C GLU A 303 -38.71 8.10 -1.72
N TRP A 304 -38.97 8.31 -3.02
CA TRP A 304 -38.02 8.03 -4.09
C TRP A 304 -37.03 9.17 -4.34
N GLY A 305 -37.32 10.38 -3.85
CA GLY A 305 -36.54 11.57 -4.19
C GLY A 305 -36.67 11.97 -5.66
N SER A 306 -37.85 11.74 -6.25
CA SER A 306 -38.17 12.00 -7.65
C SER A 306 -39.16 13.16 -7.83
N ASP A 307 -39.46 13.52 -9.08
CA ASP A 307 -40.33 14.65 -9.46
C ASP A 307 -41.39 14.28 -10.51
N PHE A 308 -41.86 13.02 -10.51
CA PHE A 308 -42.86 12.55 -11.46
C PHE A 308 -44.17 13.33 -11.35
N ALA A 309 -44.73 13.74 -12.50
CA ALA A 309 -46.01 14.44 -12.55
C ALA A 309 -47.22 13.51 -12.30
N ALA A 310 -47.10 12.23 -12.66
CA ALA A 310 -48.14 11.21 -12.48
C ALA A 310 -47.52 9.80 -12.48
N PHE A 311 -48.24 8.80 -11.96
CA PHE A 311 -47.79 7.39 -11.99
C PHE A 311 -47.55 6.88 -13.42
N ALA A 312 -48.31 7.37 -14.41
CA ALA A 312 -48.11 7.03 -15.82
C ALA A 312 -46.72 7.43 -16.37
N GLY A 313 -46.03 8.36 -15.71
CA GLY A 313 -44.66 8.76 -16.05
C GLY A 313 -43.57 7.87 -15.46
N VAL A 314 -43.93 6.92 -14.58
CA VAL A 314 -42.98 5.97 -14.00
C VAL A 314 -42.81 4.81 -14.97
N LEU A 315 -41.59 4.62 -15.47
CA LEU A 315 -41.26 3.55 -16.42
C LEU A 315 -40.91 2.26 -15.67
N LEU A 316 -41.15 1.13 -16.33
CA LEU A 316 -40.61 -0.16 -15.89
C LEU A 316 -39.07 -0.09 -15.95
N PRO A 317 -38.37 -0.51 -14.89
CA PRO A 317 -36.92 -0.59 -14.91
C PRO A 317 -36.42 -1.52 -16.03
N ASP A 318 -35.51 -1.02 -16.85
CA ASP A 318 -34.93 -1.71 -18.02
C ASP A 318 -33.46 -2.13 -17.79
N GLY A 319 -33.05 -2.22 -16.53
CA GLY A 319 -31.69 -2.58 -16.11
C GLY A 319 -30.90 -1.42 -15.52
N ASP A 320 -31.51 -0.25 -15.34
CA ASP A 320 -30.94 0.84 -14.55
C ASP A 320 -30.77 0.45 -13.07
N TYR A 321 -29.74 1.02 -12.43
CA TYR A 321 -29.49 0.75 -11.01
C TYR A 321 -30.52 1.46 -10.13
N LEU A 322 -31.27 0.68 -9.36
CA LEU A 322 -32.26 1.17 -8.41
C LEU A 322 -31.64 1.26 -7.00
N SER A 323 -31.97 2.31 -6.26
CA SER A 323 -31.55 2.50 -4.85
C SER A 323 -32.74 2.80 -3.94
N GLY A 324 -32.56 2.64 -2.62
CA GLY A 324 -33.54 3.05 -1.62
C GLY A 324 -34.94 2.45 -1.81
N ALA A 325 -35.96 3.31 -1.79
CA ALA A 325 -37.37 2.91 -1.88
C ALA A 325 -37.74 2.32 -3.26
N ALA A 326 -37.25 2.92 -4.35
CA ALA A 326 -37.52 2.45 -5.71
C ALA A 326 -37.09 0.99 -5.91
N ARG A 327 -35.91 0.62 -5.39
CA ARG A 327 -35.41 -0.76 -5.42
C ARG A 327 -36.30 -1.72 -4.64
N ARG A 328 -36.73 -1.34 -3.44
CA ARG A 328 -37.61 -2.18 -2.60
C ARG A 328 -38.95 -2.39 -3.28
N ASP A 329 -39.56 -1.33 -3.79
CA ASP A 329 -40.86 -1.38 -4.45
C ASP A 329 -40.82 -2.24 -5.72
N TYR A 330 -39.76 -2.11 -6.52
CA TYR A 330 -39.56 -2.98 -7.68
C TYR A 330 -39.32 -4.44 -7.28
N GLY A 331 -38.52 -4.70 -6.24
CA GLY A 331 -38.32 -6.05 -5.71
C GLY A 331 -39.63 -6.71 -5.24
N GLU A 332 -40.50 -5.97 -4.56
CA GLU A 332 -41.83 -6.46 -4.17
C GLU A 332 -42.73 -6.71 -5.39
N PHE A 333 -42.67 -5.84 -6.41
CA PHE A 333 -43.41 -6.03 -7.65
C PHE A 333 -42.95 -7.27 -8.43
N LEU A 334 -41.64 -7.54 -8.51
CA LEU A 334 -41.10 -8.75 -9.14
C LEU A 334 -41.71 -10.01 -8.50
N LEU A 335 -41.80 -10.04 -7.17
CA LEU A 335 -42.41 -11.17 -6.43
C LEU A 335 -43.91 -11.31 -6.73
N ALA A 336 -44.63 -10.22 -6.94
CA ALA A 336 -46.06 -10.22 -7.24
C ALA A 336 -46.35 -10.76 -8.66
N VAL A 337 -45.52 -10.42 -9.64
CA VAL A 337 -45.65 -10.90 -11.03
C VAL A 337 -45.25 -12.37 -11.18
N GLY A 338 -44.21 -12.79 -10.45
CA GLY A 338 -43.72 -14.17 -10.46
C GLY A 338 -42.63 -14.47 -11.50
N PRO A 339 -41.92 -15.60 -11.34
CA PRO A 339 -40.64 -15.86 -12.00
C PRO A 339 -40.68 -16.12 -13.50
N GLU A 340 -41.84 -16.42 -14.07
CA GLU A 340 -41.99 -16.68 -15.52
C GLU A 340 -41.73 -15.43 -16.37
N HIS A 341 -41.92 -14.25 -15.80
CA HIS A 341 -41.71 -12.98 -16.47
C HIS A 341 -40.31 -12.40 -16.24
N TRP A 342 -39.49 -13.03 -15.38
CA TRP A 342 -38.17 -12.51 -15.02
C TRP A 342 -37.14 -12.85 -16.08
N LEU A 343 -36.42 -11.82 -16.53
CA LEU A 343 -35.29 -11.94 -17.44
C LEU A 343 -34.05 -11.30 -16.80
N LEU A 344 -33.00 -12.07 -16.61
CA LEU A 344 -31.76 -11.56 -16.04
C LEU A 344 -31.04 -10.64 -17.04
N THR A 345 -30.48 -9.56 -16.55
CA THR A 345 -29.64 -8.64 -17.31
C THR A 345 -28.26 -8.52 -16.68
N GLY A 346 -27.25 -8.15 -17.46
CA GLY A 346 -25.86 -8.08 -17.01
C GLY A 346 -24.83 -8.35 -18.10
N PRO A 347 -23.53 -8.27 -17.76
CA PRO A 347 -22.43 -8.39 -18.72
C PRO A 347 -22.44 -9.69 -19.53
N GLU A 348 -22.75 -10.81 -18.89
CA GLU A 348 -22.74 -12.15 -19.51
C GLU A 348 -23.78 -12.29 -20.64
N TYR A 349 -24.95 -11.69 -20.45
CA TYR A 349 -26.05 -11.71 -21.42
C TYR A 349 -25.80 -10.71 -22.55
N ALA A 350 -25.41 -9.48 -22.21
CA ALA A 350 -25.06 -8.47 -23.20
C ALA A 350 -23.88 -8.88 -24.09
N TRP A 351 -22.91 -9.62 -23.54
CA TRP A 351 -21.81 -10.22 -24.30
C TRP A 351 -22.30 -11.21 -25.35
N THR A 352 -23.25 -12.07 -24.97
CA THR A 352 -23.86 -13.04 -25.89
C THR A 352 -24.54 -12.32 -27.06
N ASP A 353 -25.27 -11.24 -26.77
CA ASP A 353 -25.93 -10.42 -27.79
C ASP A 353 -24.94 -9.66 -28.68
N TRP A 354 -23.83 -9.17 -28.11
CA TRP A 354 -22.77 -8.52 -28.86
C TRP A 354 -22.07 -9.49 -29.83
N LEU A 355 -21.77 -10.71 -29.38
CA LEU A 355 -21.22 -11.76 -30.25
C LEU A 355 -22.20 -12.12 -31.38
N ARG A 356 -23.50 -12.20 -31.09
CA ARG A 356 -24.53 -12.46 -32.10
C ARG A 356 -24.55 -11.36 -33.17
N LYS A 357 -24.44 -10.09 -32.76
CA LYS A 357 -24.34 -8.95 -33.69
C LYS A 357 -23.07 -8.97 -34.54
N LYS A 358 -21.94 -9.36 -33.95
CA LYS A 358 -20.63 -9.37 -34.63
C LYS A 358 -20.47 -10.54 -35.61
N TYR A 359 -20.78 -11.76 -35.17
CA TYR A 359 -20.49 -12.98 -35.93
C TYR A 359 -21.71 -13.52 -36.70
N GLY A 360 -22.93 -13.12 -36.33
CA GLY A 360 -24.17 -13.57 -36.96
C GLY A 360 -24.56 -15.00 -36.62
N THR A 361 -23.67 -15.98 -36.83
CA THR A 361 -23.92 -17.40 -36.54
C THR A 361 -22.87 -18.04 -35.61
N PRO A 362 -23.24 -19.05 -34.80
CA PRO A 362 -22.30 -19.76 -33.94
C PRO A 362 -21.14 -20.42 -34.70
N GLU A 363 -21.37 -20.88 -35.94
CA GLU A 363 -20.34 -21.50 -36.77
C GLU A 363 -19.27 -20.51 -37.23
N ALA A 364 -19.63 -19.22 -37.40
CA ALA A 364 -18.65 -18.17 -37.66
C ALA A 364 -17.79 -17.91 -36.43
N LEU A 365 -18.39 -17.87 -35.24
CA LEU A 365 -17.67 -17.75 -33.97
C LEU A 365 -16.71 -18.93 -33.76
N SER A 366 -17.19 -20.17 -33.97
CA SER A 366 -16.37 -21.38 -33.82
C SER A 366 -15.13 -21.40 -34.71
N ARG A 367 -15.25 -20.90 -35.94
CA ARG A 367 -14.10 -20.77 -36.84
C ARG A 367 -13.08 -19.74 -36.35
N GLU A 368 -13.54 -18.64 -35.78
CA GLU A 368 -12.66 -17.55 -35.33
C GLU A 368 -11.99 -17.86 -33.98
N TYR A 369 -12.71 -18.52 -33.08
CA TYR A 369 -12.22 -18.84 -31.74
C TYR A 369 -11.48 -20.19 -31.66
N ASP A 370 -11.39 -20.92 -32.77
CA ASP A 370 -10.79 -22.26 -32.86
C ASP A 370 -11.38 -23.22 -31.81
N GLY A 371 -12.71 -23.21 -31.68
CA GLY A 371 -13.45 -23.94 -30.66
C GLY A 371 -14.86 -24.31 -31.10
N VAL A 372 -15.47 -25.30 -30.45
CA VAL A 372 -16.83 -25.77 -30.76
C VAL A 372 -17.84 -25.04 -29.88
N TYR A 373 -18.66 -24.19 -30.49
CA TYR A 373 -19.70 -23.40 -29.82
C TYR A 373 -21.04 -23.73 -30.46
N PRO A 374 -21.83 -24.66 -29.86
CA PRO A 374 -23.14 -25.04 -30.39
C PRO A 374 -24.12 -23.87 -30.51
N ASN A 375 -23.95 -22.86 -29.66
CA ASN A 375 -24.67 -21.60 -29.69
C ASN A 375 -23.79 -20.49 -29.05
N PHE A 376 -24.24 -19.24 -29.11
CA PHE A 376 -23.50 -18.11 -28.54
C PHE A 376 -23.41 -18.19 -27.02
N GLU A 377 -24.30 -18.95 -26.39
CA GLU A 377 -24.40 -19.04 -24.95
C GLU A 377 -23.24 -19.83 -24.32
N TYR A 378 -22.57 -20.69 -25.11
CA TYR A 378 -21.33 -21.38 -24.75
C TYR A 378 -20.07 -20.49 -24.87
N ALA A 379 -20.18 -19.29 -25.45
CA ALA A 379 -19.06 -18.38 -25.61
C ALA A 379 -18.88 -17.51 -24.35
N TRP A 380 -18.11 -18.00 -23.39
CA TRP A 380 -17.91 -17.33 -22.10
C TRP A 380 -17.23 -15.96 -22.24
N LEU A 381 -17.43 -15.10 -21.25
CA LEU A 381 -16.62 -13.88 -21.07
C LEU A 381 -15.17 -14.31 -20.81
N PRO A 382 -14.22 -14.09 -21.73
CA PRO A 382 -12.84 -14.55 -21.57
C PRO A 382 -12.05 -13.60 -20.66
N GLN A 383 -12.49 -13.40 -19.41
CA GLN A 383 -11.89 -12.45 -18.45
C GLN A 383 -10.42 -12.79 -18.18
N SER A 384 -10.14 -14.06 -17.86
CA SER A 384 -8.76 -14.55 -17.65
C SER A 384 -7.88 -14.33 -18.89
N GLY A 385 -8.44 -14.51 -20.10
CA GLY A 385 -7.77 -14.24 -21.38
C GLY A 385 -7.43 -12.76 -21.56
N LEU A 386 -8.37 -11.85 -21.29
CA LEU A 386 -8.15 -10.40 -21.36
C LEU A 386 -7.07 -9.95 -20.36
N GLU A 387 -7.10 -10.48 -19.15
CA GLU A 387 -6.12 -10.18 -18.10
C GLU A 387 -4.72 -10.68 -18.50
N ALA A 388 -4.62 -11.91 -19.01
CA ALA A 388 -3.35 -12.48 -19.48
C ALA A 388 -2.78 -11.71 -20.68
N LEU A 389 -3.64 -11.32 -21.64
CA LEU A 389 -3.25 -10.48 -22.77
C LEU A 389 -2.71 -9.13 -22.29
N TYR A 390 -3.42 -8.47 -21.38
CA TYR A 390 -2.99 -7.19 -20.82
C TYR A 390 -1.64 -7.29 -20.10
N VAL A 391 -1.44 -8.33 -19.29
CA VAL A 391 -0.18 -8.57 -18.59
C VAL A 391 0.97 -8.77 -19.57
N ARG A 392 0.76 -9.52 -20.66
CA ARG A 392 1.76 -9.72 -21.71
C ARG A 392 2.09 -8.42 -22.44
N GLU A 393 1.07 -7.64 -22.83
CA GLU A 393 1.23 -6.35 -23.52
C GLU A 393 1.92 -5.29 -22.64
N HIS A 394 1.69 -5.31 -21.32
CA HIS A 394 2.14 -4.27 -20.38
C HIS A 394 3.17 -4.76 -19.35
N ALA A 395 3.85 -5.87 -19.62
CA ALA A 395 4.70 -6.56 -18.64
C ALA A 395 5.76 -5.65 -18.01
N GLY A 396 6.43 -4.82 -18.81
CA GLY A 396 7.44 -3.88 -18.34
C GLY A 396 6.88 -2.82 -17.38
N ALA A 397 5.74 -2.22 -17.74
CA ALA A 397 5.07 -1.22 -16.92
C ALA A 397 4.56 -1.82 -15.60
N LEU A 398 3.99 -3.03 -15.63
CA LEU A 398 3.54 -3.75 -14.44
C LEU A 398 4.69 -4.10 -13.50
N ARG A 399 5.81 -4.62 -14.03
CA ARG A 399 7.02 -4.91 -13.24
C ARG A 399 7.54 -3.65 -12.55
N TRP A 400 7.64 -2.54 -13.27
CA TRP A 400 8.08 -1.26 -12.70
C TRP A 400 7.11 -0.73 -11.64
N GLN A 401 5.80 -0.82 -11.91
CA GLN A 401 4.77 -0.45 -10.94
C GLN A 401 4.90 -1.28 -9.65
N PHE A 402 5.07 -2.60 -9.74
CA PHE A 402 5.19 -3.46 -8.57
C PHE A 402 6.51 -3.28 -7.83
N ALA A 403 7.61 -2.96 -8.53
CA ALA A 403 8.89 -2.65 -7.91
C ALA A 403 8.87 -1.32 -7.14
N THR A 404 8.10 -0.33 -7.61
CA THR A 404 8.10 1.03 -7.02
C THR A 404 6.95 1.30 -6.06
N ARG A 405 5.83 0.57 -6.16
CA ARG A 405 4.60 0.88 -5.39
C ARG A 405 4.84 1.03 -3.89
N ASN A 406 5.63 0.16 -3.27
CA ASN A 406 5.83 0.19 -1.82
C ASN A 406 6.61 1.44 -1.41
N PHE A 407 7.62 1.83 -2.17
CA PHE A 407 8.36 3.08 -1.93
C PHE A 407 7.46 4.30 -2.08
N VAL A 408 6.65 4.35 -3.15
CA VAL A 408 5.75 5.49 -3.36
C VAL A 408 4.70 5.55 -2.25
N ASN A 409 4.14 4.40 -1.82
CA ASN A 409 3.17 4.35 -0.72
C ASN A 409 3.76 4.91 0.58
N VAL A 410 5.01 4.58 0.91
CA VAL A 410 5.70 5.11 2.10
C VAL A 410 5.98 6.60 1.96
N ILE A 411 6.46 7.05 0.79
CA ILE A 411 6.71 8.47 0.54
C ILE A 411 5.42 9.28 0.63
N ASP A 412 4.34 8.78 0.03
CA ASP A 412 3.01 9.39 0.12
C ASP A 412 2.58 9.48 1.59
N ALA A 413 2.69 8.40 2.37
CA ALA A 413 2.36 8.39 3.80
C ALA A 413 3.18 9.42 4.61
N ILE A 414 4.50 9.49 4.40
CA ILE A 414 5.36 10.49 5.05
C ILE A 414 4.99 11.92 4.61
N ALA A 415 4.65 12.11 3.33
CA ALA A 415 4.26 13.41 2.80
C ALA A 415 2.89 13.88 3.34
N PHE A 416 1.94 12.94 3.51
CA PHE A 416 0.69 13.20 4.21
C PHE A 416 0.93 13.57 5.69
N GLU A 417 1.91 12.93 6.33
CA GLU A 417 2.30 13.15 7.73
C GLU A 417 3.56 14.04 7.88
N GLY A 418 3.67 15.11 7.08
CA GLY A 418 4.87 15.97 7.00
C GLY A 418 5.39 16.55 8.33
N ARG A 419 4.59 16.49 9.41
CA ARG A 419 5.01 16.82 10.78
C ARG A 419 6.14 15.92 11.28
N VAL A 420 6.11 14.63 10.99
CA VAL A 420 7.08 13.64 11.48
C VAL A 420 8.48 13.95 10.93
N LEU A 421 8.58 14.21 9.63
CA LEU A 421 9.84 14.56 8.99
C LEU A 421 10.37 15.89 9.56
N ARG A 422 9.50 16.90 9.70
CA ARG A 422 9.85 18.20 10.29
C ARG A 422 10.40 18.04 11.71
N ASN A 423 9.72 17.28 12.57
CA ASN A 423 10.15 17.06 13.95
C ASN A 423 11.50 16.34 14.02
N THR A 424 11.70 15.33 13.16
CA THR A 424 12.95 14.58 13.06
C THR A 424 14.11 15.49 12.63
N VAL A 425 13.91 16.32 11.61
CA VAL A 425 14.95 17.27 11.15
C VAL A 425 15.27 18.30 12.22
N ILE A 426 14.26 18.90 12.87
CA ILE A 426 14.46 19.87 13.96
C ILE A 426 15.23 19.22 15.10
N PHE A 427 14.80 18.04 15.55
CA PHE A 427 15.45 17.34 16.65
C PHE A 427 16.91 16.99 16.32
N CYS A 428 17.17 16.37 15.15
CA CYS A 428 18.53 16.06 14.72
C CYS A 428 19.42 17.32 14.63
N ALA A 429 18.91 18.43 14.09
CA ALA A 429 19.66 19.67 13.99
C ALA A 429 20.00 20.25 15.37
N LEU A 430 19.04 20.25 16.30
CA LEU A 430 19.26 20.69 17.68
C LEU A 430 20.26 19.79 18.41
N SER A 431 20.17 18.47 18.24
CA SER A 431 21.11 17.51 18.85
C SER A 431 22.53 17.69 18.33
N VAL A 432 22.72 17.88 17.02
CA VAL A 432 24.04 18.13 16.44
C VAL A 432 24.61 19.46 16.92
N LEU A 433 23.80 20.53 16.92
CA LEU A 433 24.22 21.85 17.39
C LEU A 433 24.63 21.81 18.87
N ALA A 434 23.80 21.21 19.71
CA ALA A 434 24.10 21.03 21.13
C ALA A 434 25.39 20.23 21.32
N ALA A 435 25.58 19.15 20.55
CA ALA A 435 26.75 18.30 20.67
C ALA A 435 28.05 19.02 20.28
N VAL A 436 28.03 19.81 19.22
CA VAL A 436 29.19 20.55 18.66
C VAL A 436 29.49 21.84 19.44
N LEU A 437 28.55 22.35 20.23
CA LEU A 437 28.79 23.51 21.09
C LEU A 437 29.18 23.09 22.51
N VAL A 438 28.35 22.28 23.17
CA VAL A 438 28.48 22.02 24.61
C VAL A 438 29.66 21.09 24.93
N ASN A 439 29.83 20.01 24.17
CA ASN A 439 30.91 19.05 24.46
C ASN A 439 32.30 19.64 24.19
N PRO A 440 32.55 20.35 23.07
CA PRO A 440 33.80 21.08 22.87
C PRO A 440 34.07 22.15 23.91
N LEU A 441 33.08 22.91 24.36
CA LEU A 441 33.28 23.91 25.42
C LEU A 441 33.76 23.26 26.73
N ALA A 442 33.11 22.16 27.15
CA ALA A 442 33.52 21.42 28.35
C ALA A 442 34.91 20.81 28.21
N ALA A 443 35.22 20.20 27.06
CA ALA A 443 36.53 19.63 26.77
C ALA A 443 37.64 20.70 26.71
N TYR A 444 37.36 21.87 26.12
CA TYR A 444 38.30 22.99 26.05
C TYR A 444 38.63 23.51 27.44
N ALA A 445 37.62 23.68 28.31
CA ALA A 445 37.84 24.10 29.69
C ALA A 445 38.72 23.10 30.48
N LEU A 446 38.49 21.79 30.31
CA LEU A 446 39.28 20.74 30.96
C LEU A 446 40.72 20.65 30.43
N SER A 447 40.93 20.90 29.14
CA SER A 447 42.24 20.87 28.50
C SER A 447 43.06 22.13 28.80
N ARG A 448 42.47 23.33 28.61
CA ARG A 448 43.20 24.60 28.63
C ARG A 448 43.43 25.17 30.02
N PHE A 449 42.40 25.19 30.88
CA PHE A 449 42.48 25.88 32.18
C PHE A 449 43.15 25.08 33.28
N ARG A 450 43.57 23.82 33.03
CA ARG A 450 44.23 22.94 34.00
C ARG A 450 43.54 22.95 35.37
N LEU A 451 42.21 22.80 35.36
CA LEU A 451 41.38 22.89 36.56
C LEU A 451 41.90 21.96 37.67
N PRO A 452 42.01 22.45 38.92
CA PRO A 452 42.42 21.60 40.03
C PRO A 452 41.42 20.46 40.20
N GLY A 453 41.88 19.21 40.01
CA GLY A 453 41.01 18.03 40.04
C GLY A 453 40.32 17.69 38.71
N GLY A 454 40.72 18.28 37.58
CA GLY A 454 40.15 17.97 36.26
C GLY A 454 40.15 16.48 35.89
N TYR A 455 41.16 15.72 36.35
CA TYR A 455 41.19 14.26 36.18
C TYR A 455 40.05 13.53 36.93
N LYS A 456 39.61 14.05 38.09
CA LYS A 456 38.49 13.49 38.86
C LYS A 456 37.17 13.76 38.14
N VAL A 457 37.01 14.96 37.58
CA VAL A 457 35.84 15.31 36.76
C VAL A 457 35.78 14.40 35.54
N LEU A 458 36.89 14.25 34.82
CA LEU A 458 36.97 13.38 33.65
C LEU A 458 36.68 11.92 34.00
N PHE A 459 37.26 11.43 35.11
CA PHE A 459 36.99 10.08 35.62
C PHE A 459 35.51 9.89 35.98
N LEU A 460 34.88 10.86 36.63
CA LEU A 460 33.45 10.81 36.96
C LEU A 460 32.59 10.71 35.68
N MET A 461 32.90 11.52 34.66
CA MET A 461 32.19 11.48 33.38
C MET A 461 32.31 10.11 32.68
N MET A 462 33.50 9.50 32.75
CA MET A 462 33.74 8.14 32.25
C MET A 462 33.02 7.07 33.09
N ALA A 463 33.02 7.20 34.41
CA ALA A 463 32.40 6.24 35.32
C ALA A 463 30.88 6.11 35.08
N VAL A 464 30.21 7.21 34.72
CA VAL A 464 28.76 7.18 34.39
C VAL A 464 28.47 6.35 33.13
N MET A 465 29.42 6.20 32.21
CA MET A 465 29.24 5.35 31.01
C MET A 465 29.23 3.87 31.31
N ALA A 466 29.73 3.45 32.48
CA ALA A 466 29.67 2.05 32.88
C ALA A 466 28.23 1.58 33.13
N PHE A 467 27.30 2.51 33.37
CA PHE A 467 25.90 2.20 33.54
C PHE A 467 25.19 2.11 32.17
N PRO A 468 24.43 1.03 31.91
CA PRO A 468 23.63 0.93 30.71
C PRO A 468 22.55 2.03 30.63
N PRO A 469 22.37 2.72 29.49
CA PRO A 469 21.34 3.75 29.33
C PRO A 469 19.90 3.28 29.63
N MET A 470 19.63 1.98 29.51
CA MET A 470 18.33 1.39 29.83
C MET A 470 17.98 1.53 31.32
N VAL A 471 18.97 1.48 32.22
CA VAL A 471 18.75 1.58 33.67
C VAL A 471 18.36 3.01 34.07
N THR A 472 18.87 4.02 33.36
CA THR A 472 18.60 5.43 33.64
C THR A 472 17.31 5.96 33.01
N THR A 473 16.67 5.18 32.13
CA THR A 473 15.48 5.61 31.38
C THR A 473 14.29 5.94 32.30
N ILE A 474 13.97 5.06 33.27
CA ILE A 474 12.85 5.28 34.21
C ILE A 474 13.10 6.50 35.11
N PRO A 475 14.27 6.65 35.78
CA PRO A 475 14.56 7.86 36.54
C PRO A 475 14.46 9.15 35.74
N VAL A 476 14.99 9.17 34.51
CA VAL A 476 14.92 10.35 33.62
C VAL A 476 13.47 10.65 33.24
N PHE A 477 12.66 9.64 32.91
CA PHE A 477 11.23 9.83 32.65
C PHE A 477 10.51 10.48 33.84
N LEU A 478 10.70 9.95 35.06
CA LEU A 478 10.08 10.51 36.27
C LEU A 478 10.54 11.96 36.53
N MET A 479 11.80 12.28 36.23
CA MET A 479 12.33 13.64 36.34
C MET A 479 11.69 14.57 35.30
N LEU A 480 11.61 14.17 34.03
CA LEU A 480 10.99 14.95 32.97
C LEU A 480 9.49 15.19 33.23
N GLN A 481 8.80 14.18 33.76
CA GLN A 481 7.41 14.31 34.20
C GLN A 481 7.26 15.37 35.30
N LYS A 482 8.10 15.33 36.34
CA LYS A 482 8.10 16.33 37.43
C LYS A 482 8.42 17.74 36.95
N LEU A 483 9.24 17.88 35.91
CA LEU A 483 9.61 19.15 35.30
C LEU A 483 8.64 19.61 34.21
N SER A 484 7.56 18.86 33.94
CA SER A 484 6.60 19.12 32.87
C SER A 484 7.25 19.27 31.49
N LEU A 485 8.33 18.53 31.24
CA LEU A 485 9.07 18.51 29.97
C LEU A 485 8.66 17.36 29.04
N MET A 486 7.66 16.57 29.45
CA MET A 486 7.10 15.49 28.64
C MET A 486 6.51 16.04 27.34
N ASN A 487 6.63 15.27 26.26
CA ASN A 487 6.12 15.63 24.94
C ASN A 487 6.70 16.96 24.40
N THR A 488 7.97 17.27 24.71
CA THR A 488 8.66 18.46 24.18
C THR A 488 10.03 18.12 23.61
N PHE A 489 10.54 18.93 22.68
CA PHE A 489 11.91 18.80 22.19
C PHE A 489 12.94 18.95 23.32
N ALA A 490 12.66 19.78 24.33
CA ALA A 490 13.55 19.97 25.48
C ALA A 490 13.67 18.68 26.31
N GLY A 491 12.56 17.96 26.52
CA GLY A 491 12.55 16.68 27.22
C GLY A 491 13.37 15.60 26.49
N LEU A 492 13.34 15.60 25.16
CA LEU A 492 14.16 14.69 24.35
C LEU A 492 15.64 15.11 24.32
N LEU A 493 15.92 16.41 24.24
CA LEU A 493 17.26 16.94 24.02
C LEU A 493 18.10 17.02 25.30
N LEU A 494 17.58 17.68 26.35
CA LEU A 494 18.36 18.05 27.54
C LEU A 494 19.14 16.90 28.19
N PRO A 495 18.57 15.69 28.35
CA PRO A 495 19.30 14.56 28.93
C PRO A 495 20.51 14.10 28.10
N THR A 496 20.55 14.46 26.82
CA THR A 496 21.57 13.98 25.85
C THR A 496 22.61 15.04 25.47
N VAL A 497 22.44 16.29 25.92
CA VAL A 497 23.29 17.43 25.52
C VAL A 497 24.76 17.25 25.92
N ALA A 498 25.01 16.78 27.13
CA ALA A 498 26.35 16.54 27.66
C ALA A 498 26.68 15.05 27.60
N ASN A 499 27.67 14.70 26.80
CA ASN A 499 28.12 13.32 26.64
C ASN A 499 29.57 13.19 27.09
N GLY A 500 29.78 12.46 28.19
CA GLY A 500 31.12 12.28 28.76
C GLY A 500 32.13 11.70 27.77
N TYR A 501 31.68 10.86 26.82
CA TYR A 501 32.57 10.14 25.91
C TYR A 501 33.10 11.09 24.86
N LEU A 502 32.21 11.93 24.32
CA LEU A 502 32.57 13.00 23.40
C LEU A 502 33.50 14.00 24.08
N ILE A 503 33.23 14.35 25.34
CA ILE A 503 34.08 15.28 26.11
C ILE A 503 35.48 14.69 26.36
N PHE A 504 35.56 13.41 26.74
CA PHE A 504 36.83 12.71 26.91
C PHE A 504 37.64 12.65 25.60
N LEU A 505 36.98 12.27 24.52
CA LEU A 505 37.58 12.15 23.19
C LEU A 505 38.10 13.51 22.70
N LEU A 506 37.29 14.56 22.82
CA LEU A 506 37.67 15.93 22.43
C LEU A 506 38.81 16.47 23.30
N LYS A 507 38.80 16.20 24.60
CA LYS A 507 39.86 16.62 25.52
C LYS A 507 41.20 16.00 25.10
N GLY A 508 41.22 14.72 24.76
CA GLY A 508 42.43 14.05 24.26
C GLY A 508 42.96 14.68 22.97
N PHE A 509 42.08 15.09 22.06
CA PHE A 509 42.47 15.77 20.82
C PHE A 509 42.93 17.21 21.06
N PHE A 510 42.26 17.97 21.92
CA PHE A 510 42.65 19.34 22.24
C PHE A 510 44.01 19.39 22.93
N ASP A 511 44.32 18.40 23.77
CA ASP A 511 45.64 18.26 24.41
C ASP A 511 46.78 18.01 23.40
N SER A 512 46.50 17.46 22.22
CA SER A 512 47.50 17.23 21.17
C SER A 512 47.67 18.39 20.21
N LEU A 513 46.92 19.49 20.37
CA LEU A 513 47.08 20.67 19.52
C LEU A 513 48.36 21.44 19.89
N PRO A 514 49.10 21.99 18.89
CA PRO A 514 50.33 22.75 19.14
C PRO A 514 50.06 23.94 20.07
N ARG A 515 50.82 24.04 21.17
CA ARG A 515 50.63 25.10 22.17
C ARG A 515 51.09 26.45 21.68
N GLU A 516 52.04 26.44 20.75
CA GLU A 516 52.70 27.59 20.15
C GLU A 516 51.68 28.51 19.45
N LEU A 517 50.65 27.92 18.81
CA LEU A 517 49.57 28.66 18.17
C LEU A 517 48.74 29.48 19.18
N TYR A 518 48.52 28.94 20.37
CA TYR A 518 47.78 29.62 21.42
C TYR A 518 48.63 30.70 22.11
N GLU A 519 49.91 30.43 22.33
CA GLU A 519 50.84 31.41 22.89
C GLU A 519 51.02 32.61 21.97
N ALA A 520 51.16 32.38 20.65
CA ALA A 520 51.18 33.45 19.66
C ALA A 520 49.90 34.30 19.67
N ALA A 521 48.73 33.66 19.70
CA ALA A 521 47.45 34.36 19.75
C ALA A 521 47.27 35.17 21.05
N GLN A 522 47.80 34.68 22.18
CA GLN A 522 47.80 35.41 23.45
C GLN A 522 48.71 36.64 23.40
N LEU A 523 49.88 36.55 22.75
CA LEU A 523 50.77 37.71 22.53
C LEU A 523 50.11 38.79 21.67
N GLU A 524 49.26 38.40 20.72
CA GLU A 524 48.45 39.31 19.90
C GLU A 524 47.20 39.85 20.63
N GLY A 525 46.97 39.47 21.89
CA GLY A 525 45.83 39.93 22.69
C GLY A 525 44.49 39.28 22.32
N ALA A 526 44.49 38.10 21.69
CA ALA A 526 43.27 37.37 21.38
C ALA A 526 42.55 36.91 22.67
N SER A 527 41.23 37.10 22.74
CA SER A 527 40.42 36.58 23.84
C SER A 527 40.30 35.05 23.79
N GLU A 528 40.05 34.41 24.93
CA GLU A 528 39.85 32.96 25.02
C GLU A 528 38.71 32.45 24.11
N ALA A 529 37.60 33.20 24.02
CA ALA A 529 36.53 32.87 23.10
C ALA A 529 36.99 32.91 21.63
N ARG A 530 37.82 33.90 21.26
CA ARG A 530 38.38 33.99 19.91
C ARG A 530 39.33 32.83 19.63
N MET A 531 40.19 32.46 20.58
CA MET A 531 41.07 31.31 20.45
C MET A 531 40.29 30.00 20.29
N PHE A 532 39.23 29.79 21.09
CA PHE A 532 38.36 28.63 20.97
C PHE A 532 37.70 28.52 19.58
N PHE A 533 36.98 29.55 19.13
CA PHE A 533 36.24 29.47 17.87
C PHE A 533 37.13 29.54 16.63
N THR A 534 38.26 30.24 16.69
CA THR A 534 39.11 30.51 15.51
C THR A 534 40.25 29.50 15.36
N ILE A 535 40.84 29.05 16.47
CA ILE A 535 42.00 28.15 16.47
C ILE A 535 41.55 26.73 16.78
N THR A 536 41.03 26.49 17.99
CA THR A 536 40.66 25.14 18.46
C THR A 536 39.65 24.49 17.53
N MET A 537 38.49 25.12 17.33
CA MET A 537 37.41 24.55 16.52
C MET A 537 37.82 24.38 15.05
N ALA A 538 38.70 25.24 14.52
CA ALA A 538 39.17 25.16 13.14
C ALA A 538 40.13 23.98 12.90
N LEU A 539 41.06 23.75 13.83
CA LEU A 539 41.99 22.62 13.78
C LEU A 539 41.29 21.29 14.10
N SER A 540 40.23 21.35 14.92
CA SER A 540 39.43 20.19 15.32
C SER A 540 38.31 19.81 14.36
N LYS A 541 38.22 20.42 13.16
CA LYS A 541 37.20 20.06 12.15
C LYS A 541 37.05 18.55 11.92
N PRO A 542 38.11 17.73 11.83
CA PRO A 542 37.96 16.29 11.61
C PRO A 542 37.28 15.58 12.78
N ILE A 543 37.66 15.89 14.02
CA ILE A 543 37.06 15.26 15.19
C ILE A 543 35.65 15.81 15.48
N LEU A 544 35.39 17.08 15.19
CA LEU A 544 34.06 17.67 15.26
C LEU A 544 33.11 17.05 14.23
N ALA A 545 33.60 16.65 13.06
CA ALA A 545 32.79 15.91 12.10
C ALA A 545 32.37 14.53 12.64
N VAL A 546 33.25 13.84 13.38
CA VAL A 546 32.91 12.59 14.08
C VAL A 546 31.86 12.86 15.15
N VAL A 547 32.04 13.89 15.98
CA VAL A 547 31.07 14.29 17.02
C VAL A 547 29.70 14.61 16.41
N ALA A 548 29.66 15.38 15.32
CA ALA A 548 28.43 15.74 14.62
C ALA A 548 27.74 14.50 14.02
N LEU A 549 28.49 13.61 13.38
CA LEU A 549 27.95 12.37 12.82
C LEU A 549 27.41 11.43 13.91
N SER A 550 28.14 11.27 15.02
CA SER A 550 27.69 10.48 16.16
C SER A 550 26.42 11.05 16.80
N ALA A 551 26.35 12.38 16.98
CA ALA A 551 25.18 13.05 17.51
C ALA A 551 23.96 12.94 16.58
N PHE A 552 24.16 13.11 15.27
CA PHE A 552 23.12 12.90 14.28
C PHE A 552 22.58 11.47 14.33
N ASN A 553 23.46 10.47 14.31
CA ASN A 553 23.06 9.07 14.33
C ASN A 553 22.28 8.71 15.61
N ALA A 554 22.77 9.15 16.77
CA ALA A 554 22.08 8.96 18.05
C ALA A 554 20.68 9.61 18.08
N ALA A 555 20.55 10.82 17.55
CA ALA A 555 19.27 11.52 17.49
C ALA A 555 18.30 10.90 16.48
N TYR A 556 18.80 10.54 15.29
CA TYR A 556 18.01 9.97 14.21
C TYR A 556 17.50 8.55 14.53
N THR A 557 18.24 7.79 15.35
CA THR A 557 17.85 6.44 15.78
C THR A 557 17.17 6.42 17.15
N LEU A 558 16.81 7.59 17.71
CA LEU A 558 16.22 7.73 19.03
C LEU A 558 14.77 7.22 19.06
N PHE A 559 14.61 5.91 19.16
CA PHE A 559 13.31 5.25 19.17
C PHE A 559 12.78 5.05 20.60
N LEU A 560 13.45 4.20 21.39
CA LEU A 560 12.92 3.72 22.67
C LEU A 560 12.70 4.86 23.67
N PHE A 561 13.59 5.84 23.72
CA PHE A 561 13.44 6.99 24.60
C PHE A 561 12.33 7.94 24.11
N ALA A 562 12.23 8.15 22.79
CA ALA A 562 11.25 9.05 22.21
C ALA A 562 9.81 8.55 22.40
N ILE A 563 9.55 7.25 22.23
CA ILE A 563 8.21 6.70 22.43
C ILE A 563 7.73 6.79 23.90
N ILE A 564 8.68 6.76 24.86
CA ILE A 564 8.39 6.90 26.30
C ILE A 564 8.15 8.37 26.68
N VAL A 565 8.95 9.30 26.15
CA VAL A 565 8.95 10.72 26.55
C VAL A 565 7.99 11.57 25.74
N ALA A 566 7.71 11.20 24.48
CA ALA A 566 6.83 11.91 23.56
C ALA A 566 5.78 10.95 22.95
N PRO A 567 4.78 10.53 23.75
CA PRO A 567 3.77 9.58 23.30
C PRO A 567 2.77 10.16 22.30
N GLU A 568 2.58 11.49 22.26
CA GLU A 568 1.60 12.11 21.37
C GLU A 568 2.08 12.13 19.92
N GLN A 569 1.16 11.84 18.99
CA GLN A 569 1.45 11.74 17.54
C GLN A 569 2.08 13.01 16.97
N GLU A 570 1.74 14.17 17.53
CA GLU A 570 2.23 15.46 17.06
C GLU A 570 3.73 15.66 17.27
N MET A 571 4.33 14.93 18.21
CA MET A 571 5.74 14.99 18.57
C MET A 571 6.56 13.78 18.14
N TRP A 572 5.93 12.83 17.42
CA TRP A 572 6.64 11.64 16.96
C TRP A 572 7.81 11.99 16.04
N LEU A 573 8.94 11.31 16.30
CA LEU A 573 10.08 11.26 15.40
C LEU A 573 9.89 10.11 14.41
N LEU A 574 10.63 10.16 13.29
CA LEU A 574 10.54 9.18 12.21
C LEU A 574 10.63 7.72 12.69
N PRO A 575 11.54 7.33 13.60
CA PRO A 575 11.60 5.95 14.09
C PRO A 575 10.35 5.50 14.85
N VAL A 576 9.73 6.40 15.62
CA VAL A 576 8.50 6.10 16.39
C VAL A 576 7.32 5.96 15.44
N TRP A 577 7.21 6.88 14.48
CA TRP A 577 6.18 6.80 13.45
C TRP A 577 6.32 5.52 12.60
N LEU A 578 7.53 5.20 12.14
CA LEU A 578 7.80 3.98 11.36
C LEU A 578 7.40 2.71 12.11
N TYR A 579 7.63 2.68 13.43
CA TYR A 579 7.21 1.57 14.27
C TYR A 579 5.68 1.40 14.29
N GLN A 580 4.91 2.49 14.35
CA GLN A 580 3.45 2.39 14.29
C GLN A 580 2.93 2.14 12.88
N TYR A 581 3.58 2.74 11.88
CA TYR A 581 3.25 2.55 10.48
C TYR A 581 3.39 1.09 10.04
N ARG A 582 4.35 0.34 10.59
CA ARG A 582 4.57 -1.08 10.28
C ARG A 582 3.34 -1.97 10.51
N GLU A 583 2.47 -1.60 11.44
CA GLU A 583 1.24 -2.37 11.77
C GLU A 583 0.14 -2.14 10.71
N THR A 584 0.32 -1.17 9.82
CA THR A 584 -0.66 -0.74 8.81
C THR A 584 -0.21 -1.04 7.37
N VAL A 585 0.95 -1.68 7.19
CA VAL A 585 1.51 -1.99 5.87
C VAL A 585 1.97 -3.44 5.77
N SER A 586 2.03 -3.93 4.54
CA SER A 586 2.55 -5.26 4.27
C SER A 586 4.05 -5.37 4.57
N SER A 587 4.56 -6.59 4.69
CA SER A 587 5.98 -6.90 4.86
C SER A 587 6.87 -6.15 3.85
N GLY A 588 6.42 -6.07 2.58
CA GLY A 588 7.11 -5.31 1.53
C GLY A 588 7.13 -3.80 1.78
N GLY A 589 6.04 -3.24 2.33
CA GLY A 589 6.00 -1.86 2.79
C GLY A 589 6.96 -1.57 3.95
N VAL A 590 7.10 -2.50 4.90
CA VAL A 590 8.08 -2.38 6.00
C VAL A 590 9.51 -2.33 5.47
N TYR A 591 9.88 -3.24 4.57
CA TYR A 591 11.22 -3.24 3.97
C TYR A 591 11.50 -1.96 3.18
N ALA A 592 10.54 -1.49 2.37
CA ALA A 592 10.66 -0.21 1.67
C ALA A 592 10.85 0.97 2.64
N SER A 593 10.14 0.95 3.78
CA SER A 593 10.22 1.98 4.81
C SER A 593 11.60 2.04 5.46
N VAL A 594 12.19 0.88 5.80
CA VAL A 594 13.53 0.80 6.37
C VAL A 594 14.59 1.30 5.37
N LEU A 595 14.48 0.94 4.09
CA LEU A 595 15.39 1.44 3.05
C LEU A 595 15.33 2.95 2.91
N LEU A 596 14.12 3.52 2.86
CA LEU A 596 13.94 4.98 2.79
C LEU A 596 14.49 5.67 4.03
N ALA A 597 14.24 5.11 5.21
CA ALA A 597 14.77 5.63 6.48
C ALA A 597 16.31 5.57 6.56
N ALA A 598 16.96 4.67 5.84
CA ALA A 598 18.42 4.58 5.78
C ALA A 598 19.08 5.62 4.83
N ILE A 599 18.30 6.28 3.96
CA ILE A 599 18.86 7.25 2.98
C ILE A 599 19.47 8.47 3.68
N PRO A 600 18.80 9.18 4.61
CA PRO A 600 19.40 10.35 5.27
C PRO A 600 20.73 10.08 5.99
N PRO A 601 20.87 9.04 6.86
CA PRO A 601 22.15 8.76 7.49
C PRO A 601 23.25 8.37 6.49
N LEU A 602 22.91 7.65 5.42
CA LEU A 602 23.86 7.34 4.34
C LEU A 602 24.37 8.61 3.66
N LEU A 603 23.49 9.55 3.34
CA LEU A 603 23.89 10.84 2.75
C LEU A 603 24.81 11.62 3.68
N VAL A 604 24.44 11.76 4.95
CA VAL A 604 25.26 12.45 5.97
C VAL A 604 26.65 11.82 6.06
N PHE A 605 26.74 10.48 6.07
CA PHE A 605 28.00 9.76 6.08
C PHE A 605 28.85 10.05 4.82
N ILE A 606 28.27 9.98 3.62
CA ILE A 606 28.98 10.25 2.35
C ILE A 606 29.57 11.66 2.31
N PHE A 607 28.86 12.65 2.86
CA PHE A 607 29.36 14.02 2.95
C PHE A 607 30.41 14.20 4.05
N ALA A 608 30.27 13.51 5.19
CA ALA A 608 31.21 13.59 6.31
C ALA A 608 32.55 12.85 6.04
N GLN A 609 32.55 11.78 5.23
CA GLN A 609 33.72 10.91 5.06
C GLN A 609 34.98 11.67 4.62
N LYS A 610 34.85 12.65 3.71
CA LYS A 610 36.00 13.42 3.19
C LYS A 610 36.68 14.25 4.28
N ILE A 611 35.91 14.75 5.25
CA ILE A 611 36.42 15.55 6.36
C ILE A 611 37.13 14.66 7.37
N ILE A 612 36.55 13.48 7.64
CA ILE A 612 37.12 12.48 8.56
C ILE A 612 38.47 11.97 8.03
N LEU A 613 38.55 11.64 6.74
CA LEU A 613 39.77 11.11 6.11
C LEU A 613 40.94 12.12 6.11
N ARG A 614 40.66 13.43 6.04
CA ARG A 614 41.70 14.47 6.10
C ARG A 614 42.37 14.59 7.47
N GLY A 615 41.67 14.24 8.56
CA GLY A 615 42.22 14.29 9.91
C GLY A 615 43.12 13.11 10.29
N ILE A 616 43.02 11.99 9.58
CA ILE A 616 43.87 10.81 9.80
C ILE A 616 45.29 11.05 9.27
N VAL A 617 45.44 11.97 8.30
CA VAL A 617 46.73 12.44 7.79
C VAL A 617 47.11 13.71 8.52
N VAL A 618 47.42 13.61 9.81
CA VAL A 618 48.20 14.69 10.44
C VAL A 618 49.57 14.65 9.76
N PRO A 619 50.04 15.74 9.12
CA PRO A 619 51.42 15.83 8.72
C PRO A 619 52.24 15.72 10.00
N THR A 620 52.96 14.61 10.17
CA THR A 620 54.13 14.61 11.05
C THR A 620 55.03 15.71 10.49
N GLU A 621 55.08 16.86 11.15
CA GLU A 621 55.86 17.99 10.68
C GLU A 621 57.33 17.59 10.50
N LYS A 622 57.96 18.24 9.52
CA LYS A 622 59.40 18.20 9.30
C LYS A 622 60.08 19.24 10.17
#